data_AF-A0A4R9J2S1-F1
#
_entry.id   AF-A0A4R9J2S1-F1
#
_cell.length_a   1.000
_cell.length_b   1.000
_cell.length_c   1.000
_cell.angle_alpha   90.00
_cell.angle_beta   90.00
_cell.angle_gamma   90.00
#
_symmetry.space_group_name_H-M   'P 1'
#
loop_
_entity.id
_entity.type
_entity.pdbx_description
1 polymer ?
#
loop_
_entity_poly.entity_id
_entity_poly.type
_entity_poly.pdbx_seq_one_letter_code
_entity_poly.pdbx_strand_id
1 'polypeptide(L)'
;MSKLKAYQLFLLLIVPFVIGLFYPIFSILIRREFDPKQMGFIFLLWVFLFFFWLLELLIQLNRQMSMVQRIPGNIGILFASINLLFVVMLFILIFIPLLATQFESIRIVIFAIAIMIPFWNLYVIRTIAKNIKMIELQKDISLGEYIKEFFLLLFFPIGIWILQPKIRKILLS
;
A
#
# COMPACT_ATOMS: atom_id res chain seq x y z
N MET A 1 6.47 -18.75 -10.80
CA MET A 1 5.48 -17.90 -11.51
C MET A 1 6.10 -17.26 -12.75
N SER A 2 5.46 -17.32 -13.92
CA SER A 2 5.93 -16.70 -15.18
C SER A 2 6.01 -15.17 -15.06
N LYS A 3 6.80 -14.50 -15.91
CA LYS A 3 6.94 -13.03 -15.97
C LYS A 3 5.57 -12.32 -16.05
N LEU A 4 4.58 -12.96 -16.66
CA LEU A 4 3.21 -12.48 -16.81
C LEU A 4 2.54 -12.11 -15.46
N LYS A 5 2.77 -12.90 -14.40
CA LYS A 5 2.05 -12.73 -13.13
C LYS A 5 2.49 -11.49 -12.32
N ALA A 6 3.73 -11.04 -12.49
CA ALA A 6 4.22 -9.83 -11.81
C ALA A 6 3.63 -8.55 -12.43
N TYR A 7 3.54 -8.50 -13.75
CA TYR A 7 2.90 -7.38 -14.45
C TYR A 7 1.38 -7.39 -14.27
N GLN A 8 0.74 -8.55 -14.10
CA GLN A 8 -0.67 -8.63 -13.72
C GLN A 8 -0.94 -7.95 -12.37
N LEU A 9 -0.08 -8.18 -11.37
CA LEU A 9 -0.20 -7.53 -10.05
C LEU A 9 0.05 -6.02 -10.13
N PHE A 10 1.01 -5.59 -10.94
CA PHE A 10 1.22 -4.16 -11.21
C PHE A 10 0.01 -3.52 -11.91
N LEU A 11 -0.55 -4.19 -12.92
CA LEU A 11 -1.73 -3.73 -13.64
C LEU A 11 -2.95 -3.61 -12.69
N LEU A 12 -3.12 -4.57 -11.78
CA LEU A 12 -4.15 -4.53 -10.74
C LEU A 12 -4.05 -3.27 -9.87
N LEU A 13 -2.85 -2.76 -9.60
CA LEU A 13 -2.64 -1.54 -8.81
C LEU A 13 -2.79 -0.27 -9.65
N ILE A 14 -2.27 -0.26 -10.89
CA ILE A 14 -2.21 0.97 -11.70
C ILE A 14 -3.55 1.31 -12.37
N VAL A 15 -4.34 0.32 -12.77
CA VAL A 15 -5.62 0.57 -13.47
C VAL A 15 -6.61 1.36 -12.61
N PRO A 16 -6.97 0.93 -11.38
CA PRO A 16 -7.88 1.70 -10.55
C PRO A 16 -7.30 3.06 -10.13
N PHE A 17 -5.98 3.18 -10.00
CA PHE A 17 -5.31 4.47 -9.78
C PHE A 17 -5.54 5.44 -10.94
N VAL A 18 -5.24 5.01 -12.17
CA VAL A 18 -5.39 5.83 -13.38
C VAL A 18 -6.85 6.18 -13.60
N ILE A 19 -7.77 5.22 -13.45
CA ILE A 19 -9.20 5.48 -13.52
C ILE A 19 -9.61 6.53 -12.48
N GLY A 20 -9.20 6.37 -11.22
CA GLY A 20 -9.51 7.31 -10.14
C GLY A 20 -8.96 8.72 -10.39
N LEU A 21 -7.75 8.82 -10.94
CA LEU A 21 -7.09 10.09 -11.27
C LEU A 21 -7.84 10.86 -12.38
N PHE A 22 -8.28 10.16 -13.43
CA PHE A 22 -8.94 10.79 -14.57
C PHE A 22 -10.48 10.82 -14.48
N TYR A 23 -11.08 10.13 -13.51
CA TYR A 23 -12.53 10.06 -13.33
C TYR A 23 -13.22 11.45 -13.28
N PRO A 24 -12.72 12.45 -12.53
CA PRO A 24 -13.35 13.78 -12.51
C PRO A 24 -13.39 14.44 -13.90
N ILE A 25 -12.32 14.29 -14.67
CA ILE A 25 -12.22 14.87 -16.01
C ILE A 25 -13.23 14.19 -16.95
N PHE A 26 -13.25 12.86 -16.98
CA PHE A 26 -14.17 12.12 -17.85
C PHE A 26 -15.64 12.31 -17.47
N SER A 27 -15.95 12.34 -16.18
CA SER A 27 -17.34 12.54 -15.70
C SER A 27 -17.87 13.92 -16.11
N ILE A 28 -17.08 14.98 -15.96
CA ILE A 28 -17.45 16.34 -16.39
C ILE A 28 -17.57 16.43 -17.93
N LEU A 29 -16.60 15.89 -18.68
CA LEU A 29 -16.59 16.00 -20.14
C LEU A 29 -17.72 15.21 -20.82
N ILE A 30 -18.02 14.00 -20.33
CA ILE A 30 -18.97 13.09 -20.98
C ILE A 30 -20.37 13.24 -20.40
N ARG A 31 -20.48 13.27 -19.06
CA ARG A 31 -21.78 13.25 -18.37
C ARG A 31 -22.25 14.63 -17.92
N ARG A 32 -21.38 15.65 -17.95
CA ARG A 32 -21.63 17.00 -17.38
C ARG A 32 -22.03 17.00 -15.90
N GLU A 33 -21.77 15.90 -15.21
CA GLU A 33 -22.10 15.70 -13.80
C GLU A 33 -20.93 14.98 -13.12
N PHE A 34 -20.67 15.36 -11.88
CA PHE A 34 -19.65 14.74 -11.02
C PHE A 34 -20.33 14.04 -9.85
N ASP A 35 -20.13 12.73 -9.73
CA ASP A 35 -20.56 11.94 -8.57
C ASP A 35 -19.36 11.67 -7.64
N PRO A 36 -19.26 12.36 -6.49
CA PRO A 36 -18.19 12.17 -5.53
C PRO A 36 -18.15 10.78 -4.91
N LYS A 37 -19.30 10.08 -4.81
CA LYS A 37 -19.37 8.75 -4.20
C LYS A 37 -18.70 7.70 -5.08
N GLN A 38 -18.92 7.78 -6.40
CA GLN A 38 -18.24 6.93 -7.38
C GLN A 38 -16.72 7.16 -7.36
N MET A 39 -16.27 8.42 -7.32
CA MET A 39 -14.84 8.73 -7.18
C MET A 39 -14.26 8.16 -5.89
N GLY A 40 -14.96 8.38 -4.76
CA GLY A 40 -14.56 7.87 -3.45
C GLY A 40 -14.46 6.35 -3.44
N PHE A 41 -15.41 5.65 -4.07
CA PHE A 41 -15.37 4.19 -4.20
C PHE A 41 -14.13 3.71 -4.97
N ILE A 42 -13.85 4.30 -6.14
CA ILE A 42 -12.69 3.94 -6.98
C ILE A 42 -11.39 4.19 -6.22
N PHE A 43 -11.28 5.34 -5.54
CA PHE A 43 -10.10 5.70 -4.78
C PHE A 43 -9.90 4.77 -3.58
N LEU A 44 -10.94 4.48 -2.79
CA LEU A 44 -10.87 3.55 -1.67
C LEU A 44 -10.52 2.13 -2.11
N LEU A 45 -11.06 1.67 -3.24
CA LEU A 45 -10.70 0.38 -3.83
C LEU A 45 -9.21 0.35 -4.18
N TRP A 46 -8.69 1.40 -4.82
CA TRP A 46 -7.26 1.50 -5.11
C TRP A 46 -6.41 1.48 -3.83
N VAL A 47 -6.77 2.31 -2.83
CA VAL A 47 -6.07 2.36 -1.54
C VAL A 47 -6.07 1.00 -0.85
N PHE A 48 -7.21 0.29 -0.85
CA PHE A 48 -7.32 -1.07 -0.31
C PHE A 48 -6.36 -2.03 -1.01
N LEU A 49 -6.37 -2.06 -2.35
CA LEU A 49 -5.48 -2.92 -3.13
C LEU A 49 -4.00 -2.60 -2.86
N PHE A 50 -3.67 -1.32 -2.74
CA PHE A 50 -2.31 -0.88 -2.43
C PHE A 50 -1.83 -1.33 -1.05
N PHE A 51 -2.63 -1.12 0.01
CA PHE A 51 -2.25 -1.54 1.36
C PHE A 51 -2.27 -3.06 1.52
N PHE A 52 -3.20 -3.75 0.86
CA PHE A 52 -3.19 -5.21 0.80
C PHE A 52 -1.92 -5.73 0.15
N TRP A 53 -1.50 -5.13 -0.97
CA TRP A 53 -0.24 -5.47 -1.64
C TRP A 53 0.99 -5.22 -0.74
N LEU A 54 1.04 -4.09 -0.02
CA LEU A 54 2.14 -3.80 0.92
C LEU A 54 2.19 -4.83 2.07
N LEU A 55 1.05 -5.19 2.65
CA LEU A 55 0.96 -6.19 3.70
C LEU A 55 1.46 -7.55 3.21
N GLU A 56 0.97 -7.99 2.06
CA GLU A 56 1.35 -9.28 1.47
C GLU A 56 2.84 -9.32 1.13
N LEU A 57 3.36 -8.26 0.51
CA LEU A 57 4.79 -8.12 0.21
C LEU A 57 5.63 -8.20 1.49
N LEU A 58 5.21 -7.54 2.56
CA LEU A 58 5.93 -7.55 3.82
C LEU A 58 5.92 -8.92 4.49
N ILE A 59 4.78 -9.64 4.48
CA ILE A 59 4.69 -11.01 4.99
C ILE A 59 5.64 -11.93 4.23
N GLN A 60 5.62 -11.86 2.89
CA GLN A 60 6.45 -12.71 2.05
C GLN A 60 7.95 -12.42 2.24
N LEU A 61 8.35 -11.15 2.28
CA LEU A 61 9.74 -10.77 2.55
C LEU A 61 10.20 -11.16 3.96
N ASN A 62 9.32 -11.04 4.97
CA ASN A 62 9.67 -11.42 6.35
C ASN A 62 9.87 -12.95 6.49
N ARG A 63 9.13 -13.76 5.71
CA ARG A 63 9.38 -15.21 5.62
C ARG A 63 10.76 -15.51 5.05
N GLN A 64 11.18 -14.81 3.99
CA GLN A 64 12.51 -14.97 3.38
C GLN A 64 13.63 -14.52 4.33
N MET A 65 13.42 -13.45 5.11
CA MET A 65 14.37 -12.95 6.11
C MET A 65 14.68 -13.96 7.22
N SER A 66 13.73 -14.80 7.62
CA SER A 66 13.98 -15.83 8.64
C SER A 66 15.08 -16.84 8.26
N MET A 67 15.47 -16.90 6.98
CA MET A 67 16.57 -17.74 6.51
C MET A 67 17.95 -17.04 6.57
N VAL A 68 17.98 -15.71 6.67
CA VAL A 68 19.22 -14.91 6.56
C VAL A 68 19.63 -14.30 7.89
N GLN A 69 18.71 -13.62 8.59
CA GLN A 69 18.92 -13.00 9.92
C GLN A 69 17.56 -12.51 10.48
N ARG A 70 17.32 -12.76 11.78
CA ARG A 70 16.02 -12.49 12.44
C ARG A 70 15.87 -11.00 12.81
N ILE A 71 15.28 -10.20 11.93
CA ILE A 71 14.77 -8.86 12.28
C ILE A 71 13.33 -9.01 12.82
N PRO A 72 12.89 -8.21 13.81
CA PRO A 72 11.48 -8.15 14.21
C PRO A 72 10.62 -7.47 13.13
N GLY A 73 10.42 -8.13 11.98
CA GLY A 73 9.53 -7.68 10.90
C GLY A 73 8.05 -7.64 11.31
N ASN A 74 7.71 -8.17 12.48
CA ASN A 74 6.34 -8.25 13.01
C ASN A 74 5.72 -6.87 13.27
N ILE A 75 6.52 -5.85 13.63
CA ILE A 75 6.01 -4.48 13.85
C ILE A 75 5.53 -3.87 12.53
N GLY A 76 6.28 -4.09 11.44
CA GLY A 76 5.85 -3.62 10.12
C GLY A 76 4.55 -4.30 9.69
N ILE A 77 4.41 -5.60 9.94
CA ILE A 77 3.19 -6.35 9.62
C ILE A 77 2.01 -5.81 10.42
N LEU A 78 2.21 -5.52 11.71
CA LEU A 78 1.19 -4.90 12.55
C LEU A 78 0.72 -3.56 11.98
N PHE A 79 1.65 -2.66 11.64
CA PHE A 79 1.31 -1.36 11.05
C PHE A 79 0.64 -1.46 9.68
N ALA A 80 1.08 -2.39 8.82
CA ALA A 80 0.43 -2.64 7.54
C ALA A 80 -1.01 -3.16 7.72
N SER A 81 -1.22 -4.07 8.68
CA SER A 81 -2.57 -4.57 9.04
C SER A 81 -3.47 -3.49 9.60
N ILE A 82 -2.95 -2.60 10.47
CA ILE A 82 -3.71 -1.47 11.01
C ILE A 82 -4.12 -0.51 9.88
N ASN A 83 -3.21 -0.21 8.95
CA ASN A 83 -3.53 0.64 7.81
C ASN A 83 -4.64 0.01 6.94
N LEU A 84 -4.57 -1.29 6.68
CA LEU A 84 -5.60 -1.99 5.90
C LEU A 84 -6.96 -1.98 6.63
N LEU A 85 -6.97 -2.25 7.94
CA LEU A 85 -8.18 -2.19 8.77
C LEU A 85 -8.80 -0.79 8.77
N PHE A 86 -7.98 0.25 8.86
CA PHE A 86 -8.42 1.64 8.79
C PHE A 86 -9.12 1.95 7.46
N VAL A 87 -8.59 1.45 6.33
CA VAL A 87 -9.22 1.62 5.01
C VAL A 87 -10.58 0.92 4.93
N VAL A 88 -10.70 -0.29 5.48
CA VAL A 88 -11.97 -1.02 5.56
C VAL A 88 -12.98 -0.24 6.42
N MET A 89 -12.53 0.32 7.54
CA MET A 89 -13.38 1.14 8.41
C MET A 89 -13.86 2.40 7.70
N LEU A 90 -12.99 3.11 6.97
CA LEU A 90 -13.38 4.27 6.16
C LEU A 90 -14.43 3.92 5.10
N PHE A 91 -14.28 2.75 4.45
CA PHE A 91 -15.25 2.26 3.50
C PHE A 91 -16.64 2.09 4.14
N ILE A 92 -16.72 1.43 5.30
CA ILE A 92 -17.98 1.24 6.03
C ILE A 92 -18.62 2.58 6.37
N LEU A 93 -17.85 3.55 6.86
CA LEU A 93 -18.38 4.86 7.30
C LEU A 93 -18.89 5.73 6.14
N ILE A 94 -18.21 5.70 5.00
CA ILE A 94 -18.58 6.49 3.81
C ILE A 94 -19.82 5.91 3.13
N PHE A 95 -19.93 4.58 3.06
CA PHE A 95 -21.01 3.91 2.33
C PHE A 95 -22.21 3.51 3.20
N ILE A 96 -22.08 3.57 4.54
CA ILE A 96 -23.17 3.34 5.49
C ILE A 96 -23.33 4.57 6.39
N PRO A 97 -23.93 5.68 5.89
CA PRO A 97 -23.98 6.96 6.60
C PRO A 97 -24.73 6.90 7.94
N LEU A 98 -25.67 5.96 8.08
CA LEU A 98 -26.41 5.72 9.32
C LEU A 98 -25.46 5.40 10.50
N LEU A 99 -24.35 4.72 10.24
CA LEU A 99 -23.32 4.44 11.25
C LEU A 99 -22.49 5.68 11.58
N ALA A 100 -22.25 6.57 10.61
CA ALA A 100 -21.46 7.79 10.83
C ALA A 100 -22.19 8.87 11.64
N THR A 101 -23.53 8.84 11.69
CA THR A 101 -24.35 9.81 12.43
C THR A 101 -24.56 9.46 13.90
N GLN A 102 -24.42 8.18 14.28
CA GLN A 102 -24.71 7.74 15.66
C GLN A 102 -23.50 7.85 16.61
N PHE A 103 -22.31 8.13 16.09
CA PHE A 103 -21.08 8.08 16.87
C PHE A 103 -20.17 9.29 16.65
N GLU A 104 -20.52 10.45 17.23
CA GLU A 104 -19.66 11.65 17.24
C GLU A 104 -18.27 11.36 17.85
N SER A 105 -18.22 10.60 18.96
CA SER A 105 -16.96 10.24 19.64
C SER A 105 -16.01 9.43 18.75
N ILE A 106 -16.53 8.66 17.79
CA ILE A 106 -15.73 7.87 16.86
C ILE A 106 -14.98 8.78 15.87
N ARG A 107 -15.50 9.97 15.54
CA ARG A 107 -14.87 10.91 14.61
C ARG A 107 -13.52 11.42 15.12
N ILE A 108 -13.41 11.70 16.42
CA ILE A 108 -12.16 12.12 17.05
C ILE A 108 -11.11 11.01 16.95
N VAL A 109 -11.52 9.76 17.21
CA VAL A 109 -10.64 8.58 17.11
C VAL A 109 -10.19 8.37 15.66
N ILE A 110 -11.10 8.44 14.69
CA ILE A 110 -10.75 8.35 13.25
C ILE A 110 -9.75 9.43 12.87
N PHE A 111 -9.98 10.67 13.31
CA PHE A 111 -9.09 11.78 13.02
C PHE A 111 -7.70 11.57 13.62
N ALA A 112 -7.61 11.13 14.87
CA ALA A 112 -6.34 10.80 15.52
C ALA A 112 -5.61 9.68 14.78
N ILE A 113 -6.31 8.61 14.39
CA ILE A 113 -5.71 7.51 13.61
C ILE A 113 -5.26 8.02 12.24
N ALA A 114 -6.05 8.84 11.55
CA ALA A 114 -5.73 9.38 10.23
C ALA A 114 -4.40 10.17 10.23
N ILE A 115 -4.10 10.89 11.31
CA ILE A 115 -2.82 11.60 11.47
C ILE A 115 -1.65 10.62 11.66
N MET A 116 -1.88 9.44 12.25
CA MET A 116 -0.85 8.42 12.46
C MET A 116 -0.56 7.58 11.21
N ILE A 117 -1.54 7.39 10.31
CA ILE A 117 -1.41 6.57 9.10
C ILE A 117 -0.15 6.91 8.27
N PRO A 118 0.18 8.19 7.97
CA PRO A 118 1.38 8.52 7.21
C PRO A 118 2.67 8.02 7.87
N PHE A 119 2.79 8.14 9.19
CA PHE A 119 3.98 7.68 9.93
C PHE A 119 4.11 6.15 9.88
N TRP A 120 3.00 5.44 10.08
CA TRP A 120 2.97 3.98 9.95
C TRP A 120 3.26 3.53 8.52
N ASN A 121 2.76 4.24 7.52
CA ASN A 121 3.05 3.96 6.11
C ASN A 121 4.54 4.13 5.81
N LEU A 122 5.18 5.23 6.24
CA LEU A 122 6.62 5.44 6.08
C LEU A 122 7.43 4.32 6.77
N TYR A 123 7.01 3.88 7.95
CA TYR A 123 7.65 2.76 8.63
C TYR A 123 7.53 1.46 7.83
N VAL A 124 6.34 1.15 7.30
CA VAL A 124 6.09 -0.04 6.47
C VAL A 124 6.97 0.00 5.22
N ILE A 125 6.97 1.12 4.50
CA ILE A 125 7.79 1.30 3.29
C ILE A 125 9.27 1.13 3.60
N ARG A 126 9.77 1.76 4.68
CA ARG A 126 11.15 1.61 5.16
C ARG A 126 11.49 0.15 5.45
N THR A 127 10.58 -0.58 6.09
CA THR A 127 10.78 -2.00 6.43
C THR A 127 10.84 -2.86 5.17
N ILE A 128 9.95 -2.64 4.20
CA ILE A 128 9.97 -3.35 2.92
C ILE A 128 11.27 -3.06 2.17
N ALA A 129 11.67 -1.78 2.06
CA ALA A 129 12.90 -1.37 1.38
C ALA A 129 14.14 -2.02 2.01
N LYS A 130 14.24 -1.97 3.34
CA LYS A 130 15.34 -2.60 4.08
C LYS A 130 15.35 -4.11 3.84
N ASN A 131 14.20 -4.80 3.94
CA ASN A 131 14.11 -6.25 3.74
C ASN A 131 14.53 -6.67 2.33
N ILE A 132 14.06 -5.96 1.28
CA ILE A 132 14.46 -6.24 -0.11
C ILE A 132 15.98 -6.20 -0.24
N LYS A 133 16.61 -5.13 0.27
CA LYS A 133 18.05 -4.92 0.12
C LYS A 133 18.88 -5.86 0.99
N MET A 134 18.41 -6.20 2.18
CA MET A 134 19.06 -7.17 3.06
C MET A 134 19.06 -8.57 2.46
N ILE A 135 17.93 -9.02 1.88
CA ILE A 135 17.87 -10.33 1.23
C ILE A 135 18.78 -10.35 -0.01
N GLU A 136 18.88 -9.23 -0.74
CA GLU A 136 19.79 -9.12 -1.89
C GLU A 136 21.28 -9.21 -1.48
N LEU A 137 21.67 -8.59 -0.36
CA LEU A 137 23.08 -8.52 0.06
C LEU A 137 23.48 -9.55 1.11
N GLN A 138 22.52 -10.28 1.71
CA GLN A 138 22.75 -11.30 2.73
C GLN A 138 23.55 -10.80 3.96
N LYS A 139 23.39 -9.51 4.31
CA LYS A 139 24.03 -8.87 5.46
C LYS A 139 23.11 -7.80 6.06
N ASP A 140 23.41 -7.36 7.27
CA ASP A 140 22.79 -6.14 7.80
C ASP A 140 23.29 -4.92 7.02
N ILE A 141 22.40 -3.93 6.87
CA ILE A 141 22.60 -2.78 6.00
C ILE A 141 22.26 -1.48 6.72
N SER A 142 22.99 -0.45 6.33
CA SER A 142 22.77 0.94 6.73
C SER A 142 21.67 1.61 5.88
N LEU A 143 21.19 2.78 6.33
CA LEU A 143 20.16 3.57 5.61
C LEU A 143 20.56 3.87 4.16
N GLY A 144 21.81 4.25 3.93
CA GLY A 144 22.31 4.62 2.60
C GLY A 144 22.24 3.48 1.59
N GLU A 145 22.29 2.23 2.04
CA GLU A 145 22.28 1.06 1.16
C GLU A 145 20.89 0.71 0.62
N TYR A 146 19.79 1.06 1.33
CA TYR A 146 18.41 0.80 0.90
C TYR A 146 17.58 2.05 0.57
N ILE A 147 18.16 3.25 0.67
CA ILE A 147 17.42 4.50 0.45
C ILE A 147 16.82 4.60 -0.96
N LYS A 148 17.48 3.99 -1.95
CA LYS A 148 16.97 3.91 -3.32
C LYS A 148 15.67 3.11 -3.37
N GLU A 149 15.64 1.91 -2.78
CA GLU A 149 14.45 1.06 -2.69
C GLU A 149 13.31 1.76 -1.94
N PHE A 150 13.63 2.54 -0.90
CA PHE A 150 12.67 3.36 -0.17
C PHE A 150 11.97 4.39 -1.07
N PHE A 151 12.74 5.19 -1.82
CA PHE A 151 12.15 6.16 -2.74
C PHE A 151 11.42 5.49 -3.90
N LEU A 152 11.88 4.35 -4.40
CA LEU A 152 11.15 3.59 -5.43
C LEU A 152 9.77 3.12 -4.93
N LEU A 153 9.62 2.75 -3.65
CA LEU A 153 8.31 2.42 -3.10
C LEU A 153 7.39 3.64 -2.93
N LEU A 154 7.95 4.82 -2.67
CA LEU A 154 7.19 6.08 -2.54
C LEU A 154 6.68 6.60 -3.90
N PHE A 155 7.48 6.49 -4.96
CA PHE A 155 7.14 7.03 -6.27
C PHE A 155 6.26 6.08 -7.11
N PHE A 156 5.05 5.80 -6.63
CA PHE A 156 4.04 5.10 -7.42
C PHE A 156 3.65 5.90 -8.67
N PRO A 157 3.48 5.28 -9.86
CA PRO A 157 3.67 3.85 -10.16
C PRO A 157 5.08 3.48 -10.62
N ILE A 158 5.89 4.46 -11.03
CA ILE A 158 7.18 4.26 -11.72
C ILE A 158 8.16 3.46 -10.86
N GLY A 159 8.27 3.79 -9.58
CA GLY A 159 9.21 3.11 -8.71
C GLY A 159 8.81 1.66 -8.42
N ILE A 160 7.51 1.36 -8.30
CA ILE A 160 7.01 -0.02 -8.20
C ILE A 160 7.32 -0.80 -9.49
N TRP A 161 7.16 -0.19 -10.67
CA TRP A 161 7.51 -0.82 -11.94
C TRP A 161 8.97 -1.28 -11.97
N ILE A 162 9.89 -0.44 -11.48
CA ILE A 162 11.32 -0.75 -11.39
C ILE A 162 11.59 -1.82 -10.33
N LEU A 163 10.86 -1.82 -9.22
CA LEU A 163 11.07 -2.73 -8.09
C LEU A 163 10.49 -4.14 -8.32
N GLN A 164 9.43 -4.26 -9.12
CA GLN A 164 8.74 -5.52 -9.41
C GLN A 164 9.69 -6.66 -9.88
N PRO A 165 10.59 -6.45 -10.86
CA PRO A 165 11.56 -7.47 -11.27
C PRO A 165 12.48 -7.93 -10.13
N LYS A 166 12.87 -7.03 -9.22
CA LYS A 166 13.73 -7.35 -8.07
C LYS A 166 12.99 -8.20 -7.04
N ILE A 167 11.79 -7.76 -6.64
CA ILE A 167 10.91 -8.49 -5.70
C ILE A 167 10.67 -9.91 -6.20
N ARG A 168 10.39 -10.05 -7.50
CA ARG A 168 10.17 -11.38 -8.11
C ARG A 168 11.39 -12.30 -7.96
N LYS A 169 12.61 -11.79 -8.13
CA LYS A 169 13.82 -12.62 -8.00
C LYS A 169 13.97 -13.16 -6.57
N ILE A 170 13.69 -12.32 -5.58
CA ILE A 170 13.76 -12.66 -4.15
C ILE A 170 12.69 -13.67 -3.74
N LEU A 171 11.47 -13.55 -4.29
CA LEU A 171 10.36 -14.41 -3.89
C LEU A 171 10.31 -15.76 -4.62
N LEU A 172 11.11 -15.92 -5.68
CA LEU A 172 11.21 -17.15 -6.46
C LEU A 172 12.55 -17.87 -6.29
N SER A 173 13.49 -17.29 -5.55
CA SER A 173 14.69 -17.98 -5.05
C SER A 173 14.34 -18.85 -3.86
#